data_AF-A0A5B9Q5V0-F1
#
_entry.id   AF-A0A5B9Q5V0-F1
#
_cell.length_a   1.000
_cell.length_b   1.000
_cell.length_c   1.000
_cell.angle_alpha   90.00
_cell.angle_beta   90.00
_cell.angle_gamma   90.00
#
_symmetry.space_group_name_H-M   'P 1'
#
loop_
_entity.id
_entity.type
_entity.pdbx_description
1 polymer ?
#
loop_
_entity_poly.entity_id
_entity_poly.type
_entity_poly.pdbx_seq_one_letter_code
_entity_poly.pdbx_strand_id
1 'polypeptide(L)'
;MPLFEVETDSHIIITWAQDNDEASAVVTDAYPNDSVLRMTKRPRDTWVISKSALGLSGSLDVCHTARDCLSKAEGDKVHAIRLYMHETGVDLEQARKVIESNMVMGW
;
A
#
# COMPACT_ATOMS: atom_id res chain seq x y z
N MET A 1 -26.44 -2.73 -2.24
CA MET A 1 -26.34 -2.18 -0.87
C MET A 1 -25.29 -1.09 -0.87
N PRO A 2 -25.52 0.07 -0.23
CA PRO A 2 -24.50 1.09 -0.07
C PRO A 2 -23.43 0.71 0.97
N LEU A 3 -22.23 1.30 0.81
CA LEU A 3 -21.11 1.16 1.74
C LEU A 3 -21.16 2.30 2.76
N PHE A 4 -21.07 1.97 4.04
CA PHE A 4 -21.02 2.93 5.13
C PHE A 4 -19.62 3.00 5.76
N GLU A 5 -19.19 4.22 6.09
CA GLU A 5 -18.12 4.50 7.05
C GLU A 5 -18.79 4.91 8.37
N VAL A 6 -18.56 4.13 9.43
CA VAL A 6 -19.03 4.42 10.79
C VAL A 6 -17.81 4.64 11.68
N GLU A 7 -17.65 5.87 12.14
CA GLU A 7 -16.60 6.28 13.08
C GLU A 7 -17.16 6.18 14.49
N THR A 8 -16.49 5.41 15.35
CA THR A 8 -16.80 5.27 16.77
C THR A 8 -15.71 5.93 17.61
N ASP A 9 -15.84 5.89 18.93
CA ASP A 9 -14.82 6.32 19.88
C ASP A 9 -13.50 5.53 19.76
N SER A 10 -13.53 4.31 19.22
CA SER A 10 -12.38 3.39 19.19
C SER A 10 -12.00 2.92 17.78
N HIS A 11 -12.93 2.91 16.82
CA HIS A 11 -12.75 2.28 15.52
C HIS A 11 -13.34 3.09 14.34
N ILE A 12 -12.85 2.83 13.14
CA ILE A 12 -13.52 3.20 11.88
C ILE A 12 -13.98 1.89 11.22
N ILE A 13 -15.29 1.68 11.19
CA ILE A 13 -15.93 0.47 10.67
C ILE A 13 -16.42 0.73 9.25
N ILE A 14 -16.07 -0.17 8.32
CA ILE A 14 -16.52 -0.13 6.93
C ILE A 14 -17.44 -1.33 6.70
N THR A 15 -18.72 -1.07 6.41
CA THR A 15 -19.73 -2.14 6.27
C THR A 15 -20.73 -1.86 5.15
N TRP A 16 -21.26 -2.92 4.55
CA TRP A 16 -22.37 -2.86 3.60
C TRP A 16 -23.68 -2.96 4.37
N ALA A 17 -24.58 -1.99 4.21
CA ALA A 17 -25.91 -1.98 4.82
C ALA A 17 -26.91 -1.33 3.85
N GLN A 18 -28.21 -1.56 4.01
CA GLN A 18 -29.25 -0.90 3.21
C GLN A 18 -29.44 0.56 3.64
N ASP A 19 -29.40 0.81 4.94
CA ASP A 19 -29.64 2.10 5.58
C ASP A 19 -28.78 2.31 6.84
N ASN A 20 -29.00 3.45 7.50
CA ASN A 20 -28.28 3.83 8.72
C ASN A 20 -28.60 2.94 9.91
N ASP A 21 -29.80 2.38 9.99
CA ASP A 21 -30.24 1.57 11.13
C ASP A 21 -29.57 0.19 11.06
N GLU A 22 -29.53 -0.42 9.87
CA GLU A 22 -28.79 -1.66 9.63
C GLU A 22 -27.28 -1.46 9.83
N ALA A 23 -26.71 -0.32 9.39
CA ALA A 23 -25.30 -0.01 9.66
C ALA A 23 -25.00 0.12 11.16
N SER A 24 -25.92 0.73 11.93
CA SER A 24 -25.79 0.87 13.39
C SER A 24 -25.96 -0.45 14.13
N ALA A 25 -26.83 -1.34 13.62
CA ALA A 25 -27.02 -2.67 14.17
C ALA A 25 -25.72 -3.51 14.05
N VAL A 26 -25.00 -3.40 12.93
CA VAL A 26 -23.69 -4.06 12.75
C VAL A 26 -22.69 -3.62 13.81
N VAL A 27 -22.63 -2.31 14.13
CA VAL A 27 -21.74 -1.81 15.19
C VAL A 27 -22.15 -2.36 16.55
N THR A 28 -23.45 -2.32 16.87
CA THR A 28 -23.97 -2.77 18.16
C THR A 28 -23.73 -4.27 18.39
N ASP A 29 -23.86 -5.08 17.33
CA ASP A 29 -23.65 -6.53 17.39
C ASP A 29 -22.15 -6.89 17.54
N ALA A 30 -21.28 -6.28 16.73
CA ALA A 30 -19.86 -6.62 16.71
C ALA A 30 -19.02 -5.91 17.80
N TYR A 31 -19.40 -4.68 18.15
CA TYR A 31 -18.68 -3.79 19.06
C TYR A 31 -19.65 -3.10 20.03
N PRO A 32 -20.29 -3.85 20.95
CA PRO A 32 -21.39 -3.34 21.79
C PRO A 32 -20.99 -2.22 22.77
N ASN A 33 -19.69 -2.02 23.00
CA ASN A 33 -19.18 -0.98 23.90
C ASN A 33 -18.75 0.29 23.17
N ASP A 34 -18.69 0.27 21.84
CA ASP A 34 -18.28 1.41 21.04
C ASP A 34 -19.43 2.41 20.89
N SER A 35 -19.12 3.69 21.03
CA SER A 35 -20.09 4.76 20.78
C SER A 35 -19.92 5.35 19.38
N VAL A 36 -20.98 5.34 18.55
CA VAL A 36 -20.96 5.95 17.20
C VAL A 36 -20.83 7.47 17.30
N LEU A 37 -19.77 8.02 16.72
CA LEU A 37 -19.50 9.45 16.63
C LEU A 37 -20.02 10.06 15.33
N ARG A 38 -19.82 9.35 14.21
CA ARG A 38 -20.19 9.82 12.88
C ARG A 38 -20.50 8.64 11.97
N MET A 39 -21.48 8.81 11.09
CA MET A 39 -21.84 7.82 10.08
C MET A 39 -22.01 8.51 8.73
N THR A 40 -21.44 7.93 7.68
CA THR A 40 -21.50 8.50 6.34
C THR A 40 -21.64 7.40 5.29
N LYS A 41 -22.61 7.56 4.39
CA LYS A 41 -22.73 6.73 3.19
C LYS A 41 -21.66 7.12 2.17
N ARG A 42 -20.83 6.17 1.78
CA ARG A 42 -19.75 6.43 0.83
C ARG A 42 -20.27 6.56 -0.60
N PRO A 43 -19.68 7.47 -1.40
CA PRO A 43 -20.04 7.64 -2.81
C PRO A 43 -19.43 6.56 -3.73
N ARG A 44 -18.47 5.77 -3.23
CA ARG A 44 -17.78 4.69 -3.96
C ARG A 44 -17.63 3.46 -3.06
N ASP A 45 -17.46 2.31 -3.69
CA ASP A 45 -17.24 0.99 -3.09
C ASP A 45 -15.77 0.70 -2.75
N THR A 46 -14.87 1.66 -3.01
CA THR A 46 -13.43 1.52 -2.76
C THR A 46 -13.00 2.34 -1.54
N TRP A 47 -12.16 1.75 -0.69
CA TRP A 47 -11.52 2.43 0.43
C TRP A 47 -10.00 2.23 0.41
N VAL A 48 -9.26 3.25 0.87
CA VAL A 48 -7.81 3.26 0.94
C VAL A 48 -7.40 3.57 2.37
N ILE A 49 -6.54 2.73 2.94
CA ILE A 49 -5.83 3.00 4.18
C ILE A 49 -4.36 3.15 3.86
N SER A 50 -3.73 4.22 4.33
CA SER A 50 -2.29 4.35 4.17
C SER A 50 -1.55 3.34 5.06
N LYS A 51 -0.68 2.53 4.47
CA LYS A 51 0.22 1.63 5.23
C LYS A 51 1.09 2.41 6.22
N SER A 52 1.56 3.58 5.83
CA SER A 52 2.37 4.44 6.72
C SER A 52 1.57 4.95 7.92
N ALA A 53 0.27 5.26 7.73
CA ALA A 53 -0.61 5.69 8.82
C ALA A 53 -0.90 4.55 9.81
N LEU A 54 -0.85 3.30 9.33
CA LEU A 54 -0.92 2.10 10.17
C LEU A 54 0.42 1.74 10.83
N GLY A 55 1.48 2.54 10.63
CA GLY A 55 2.83 2.20 11.10
C GLY A 55 3.46 1.00 10.37
N LEU A 56 2.83 0.50 9.31
CA LEU A 56 3.35 -0.57 8.48
C LEU A 56 4.43 0.01 7.57
N SER A 57 5.67 -0.06 8.05
CA SER A 57 6.87 0.15 7.25
C SER A 57 7.35 -1.21 6.76
N GLY A 58 7.32 -1.42 5.45
CA GLY A 58 8.09 -2.49 4.83
C GLY A 58 9.33 -1.88 4.21
N SER A 59 10.50 -2.46 4.44
CA SER A 59 11.54 -2.35 3.42
C SER A 59 10.92 -3.00 2.18
N LEU A 60 10.67 -2.21 1.14
CA LEU A 60 10.80 -2.80 -0.18
C LEU A 60 12.25 -3.23 -0.22
N ASP A 61 12.50 -4.54 -0.21
CA ASP A 61 13.86 -5.07 -0.17
C ASP A 61 14.63 -4.53 -1.36
N VAL A 62 15.42 -3.51 -1.06
CA VAL A 62 16.25 -2.82 -2.02
C VAL A 62 17.36 -3.79 -2.40
N CYS A 63 17.57 -3.95 -3.69
CA CYS A 63 18.64 -4.82 -4.15
C CYS A 63 19.94 -4.03 -4.04
N HIS A 64 20.76 -4.35 -3.03
CA HIS A 64 22.05 -3.68 -2.82
C HIS A 64 22.93 -3.72 -4.08
N THR A 65 22.99 -4.87 -4.76
CA THR A 65 23.70 -5.02 -6.04
C THR A 65 23.16 -4.07 -7.12
N ALA A 66 21.84 -3.86 -7.19
CA ALA A 66 21.24 -2.92 -8.13
C ALA A 66 21.59 -1.47 -7.81
N ARG A 67 21.64 -1.10 -6.53
CA ARG A 67 22.07 0.24 -6.10
C ARG A 67 23.54 0.49 -6.38
N ASP A 68 24.40 -0.49 -6.13
CA ASP A 68 25.82 -0.39 -6.47
C ASP A 68 26.01 -0.23 -7.99
N CYS A 69 25.24 -0.97 -8.80
CA CYS A 69 25.24 -0.82 -10.26
C CYS A 69 24.75 0.58 -10.70
N LEU A 70 23.69 1.10 -10.09
CA LEU A 70 23.19 2.46 -10.35
C LEU A 70 24.20 3.53 -9.94
N SER A 71 24.88 3.35 -8.81
CA SER A 71 25.94 4.22 -8.33
C SER A 71 27.13 4.27 -9.30
N LYS A 72 27.62 3.10 -9.74
CA LYS A 72 28.67 2.97 -10.75
C LYS A 72 28.27 3.56 -12.10
N ALA A 73 26.99 3.50 -12.44
CA ALA A 73 26.44 4.02 -13.69
C ALA A 73 26.03 5.50 -13.59
N GLU A 74 26.23 6.18 -12.46
CA GLU A 74 25.80 7.55 -12.21
C GLU A 74 24.30 7.78 -12.54
N GLY A 75 23.49 6.73 -12.32
CA GLY A 75 22.05 6.75 -12.60
C GLY A 75 21.66 6.49 -14.05
N ASP A 76 22.61 6.23 -14.95
CA ASP A 76 22.28 5.76 -16.29
C ASP A 76 21.64 4.36 -16.22
N LYS A 77 20.35 4.32 -16.52
CA LYS A 77 19.53 3.11 -16.49
C LYS A 77 20.07 1.99 -17.37
N VAL A 78 20.48 2.30 -18.61
CA VAL A 78 20.88 1.27 -19.58
C VAL A 78 22.21 0.67 -19.17
N HIS A 79 23.13 1.51 -18.68
CA HIS A 79 24.41 1.07 -18.16
C HIS A 79 24.23 0.24 -16.87
N ALA A 80 23.42 0.69 -15.92
CA ALA A 80 23.12 -0.05 -14.69
C ALA A 80 22.51 -1.43 -14.97
N ILE A 81 21.59 -1.54 -15.94
CA ILE A 81 21.02 -2.83 -16.37
C ILE A 81 22.12 -3.77 -16.89
N ARG A 82 23.02 -3.28 -17.74
CA ARG A 82 24.14 -4.09 -18.25
C ARG A 82 25.08 -4.57 -17.14
N LEU A 83 25.43 -3.69 -16.20
CA LEU A 83 26.25 -4.03 -15.04
C LEU A 83 25.56 -5.10 -14.18
N TYR A 84 24.28 -4.93 -13.90
CA TYR A 84 23.51 -5.86 -13.08
C TYR A 84 23.37 -7.25 -13.73
N MET A 85 23.11 -7.30 -15.04
CA MET A 85 23.12 -8.54 -15.82
C MET A 85 24.47 -9.24 -15.74
N HIS A 86 25.57 -8.49 -15.83
CA HIS A 86 26.92 -9.05 -15.74
C HIS A 86 27.24 -9.58 -14.34
N GLU A 87 26.84 -8.87 -13.27
CA GLU A 87 27.14 -9.26 -11.89
C GLU A 87 26.27 -10.43 -11.40
N THR A 88 25.03 -10.56 -11.88
CA THR A 88 24.06 -11.56 -11.36
C THR A 88 23.74 -12.70 -12.34
N GLY A 89 24.07 -12.54 -13.63
CA GLY A 89 23.78 -13.52 -14.67
C GLY A 89 22.30 -13.62 -15.07
N VAL A 90 21.44 -12.72 -14.60
CA VAL A 90 20.02 -12.72 -14.94
C VAL A 90 19.76 -12.15 -16.35
N ASP A 91 18.61 -12.47 -16.91
CA ASP A 91 18.18 -11.92 -18.19
C ASP A 91 17.85 -10.42 -18.14
N LEU A 92 17.66 -9.84 -19.33
CA LEU A 92 17.38 -8.42 -19.50
C LEU A 92 16.07 -7.99 -18.82
N GLU A 93 15.03 -8.81 -18.86
CA GLU A 93 13.71 -8.46 -18.33
C GLU A 93 13.76 -8.39 -16.80
N GLN A 94 14.42 -9.36 -16.17
CA GLN A 94 14.63 -9.40 -14.74
C GLN A 94 15.54 -8.25 -14.29
N ALA A 95 16.66 -8.01 -14.98
CA ALA A 95 17.55 -6.90 -14.67
C ALA A 95 16.84 -5.54 -14.79
N ARG A 96 16.04 -5.35 -15.84
CA ARG A 96 15.26 -4.12 -16.04
C ARG A 96 14.33 -3.85 -14.87
N LYS A 97 13.54 -4.86 -14.44
CA LYS A 97 12.60 -4.72 -13.32
C LYS A 97 13.30 -4.32 -12.03
N VAL A 98 14.42 -4.97 -11.70
CA VAL A 98 15.14 -4.69 -10.45
C VAL A 98 15.77 -3.30 -10.47
N ILE A 99 16.43 -2.90 -11.57
CA ILE A 99 17.01 -1.56 -11.70
C ILE A 99 15.93 -0.48 -11.62
N GLU A 100 14.84 -0.60 -12.39
CA GLU A 100 13.76 0.38 -12.40
C GLU A 100 13.11 0.53 -11.01
N SER A 101 12.89 -0.59 -10.31
CA SER A 101 12.33 -0.57 -8.96
C SER A 101 13.23 0.20 -7.98
N ASN A 102 14.54 0.02 -8.05
CA ASN A 102 15.49 0.74 -7.20
C ASN A 102 15.62 2.22 -7.58
N MET A 103 15.50 2.59 -8.87
CA MET A 103 15.49 3.99 -9.31
C MET A 103 14.30 4.78 -8.76
N VAL A 104 13.10 4.17 -8.73
CA VAL A 104 11.88 4.82 -8.19
C VAL A 104 12.01 5.14 -6.69
N MET A 105 12.85 4.40 -5.97
CA MET A 105 13.05 4.55 -4.53
C MET A 105 14.19 5.52 -4.16
N GLY A 106 14.83 6.14 -5.15
CA GLY A 106 16.12 6.81 -4.97
C GLY A 106 17.26 5.79 -4.91
N TRP A 107 18.29 5.98 -5.74
CA TRP A 107 19.44 5.09 -5.81
C TRP A 107 20.66 5.71 -5.14
#